data_AF-A0A8T3XFL8-F1
#
_entry.id   AF-A0A8T3XFL8-F1
#
_cell.length_a   1.000
_cell.length_b   1.000
_cell.length_c   1.000
_cell.angle_alpha   90.00
_cell.angle_beta   90.00
_cell.angle_gamma   90.00
#
_symmetry.space_group_name_H-M   'P 1'
#
loop_
_entity.id
_entity.type
_entity.pdbx_description
1 polymer ?
#
loop_
_entity_poly.entity_id
_entity_poly.type
_entity_poly.pdbx_seq_one_letter_code
_entity_poly.pdbx_strand_id
1 'polypeptide(L)'
;MTKLRVEFDKKICVGNGVCAAIAPQYFELLGKKAKLLNSKQLSQSNKNSCFIEGHCDENAAKQLIEAARGCPVNAIRVIDKEQNKDIVSNKVDGSNIKEIFAEYDDLKEFVIDNAGYFLIRLDRKNQNIEVAFCNEKNKIILKVTGKKPVDIYHAILSKEKLNIRMEHAAYLGRELQKAYIALKNNLEYIQDDELDINKKTG
;
A
#
# COMPACT_ATOMS: atom_id res chain seq x y z
N MET A 1 16.64 22.85 24.86
CA MET A 1 15.93 21.60 25.22
C MET A 1 14.46 21.91 25.24
N THR A 2 13.69 21.34 24.32
CA THR A 2 12.24 21.59 24.23
C THR A 2 11.50 20.58 25.09
N LYS A 3 10.48 21.02 25.84
CA LYS A 3 9.60 20.09 26.54
C LYS A 3 8.51 19.55 25.61
N LEU A 4 8.57 18.25 25.30
CA LEU A 4 7.58 17.59 24.45
C LEU A 4 6.70 16.63 25.25
N ARG A 5 5.46 16.50 24.83
CA ARG A 5 4.56 15.40 25.19
C ARG A 5 4.20 14.60 23.95
N VAL A 6 4.47 13.30 23.98
CA VAL A 6 4.14 12.37 22.91
C VAL A 6 3.04 11.45 23.40
N GLU A 7 1.89 11.49 22.73
CA GLU A 7 0.76 10.62 23.02
C GLU A 7 0.65 9.54 21.94
N PHE A 8 0.29 8.33 22.33
CA PHE A 8 0.11 7.19 21.45
C PHE A 8 -1.24 6.51 21.70
N ASP A 9 -2.00 6.28 20.64
CA ASP A 9 -3.27 5.55 20.65
C ASP A 9 -3.12 4.15 20.03
N LYS A 10 -3.18 3.14 20.89
CA LYS A 10 -3.08 1.73 20.51
C LYS A 10 -4.27 1.24 19.69
N LYS A 11 -5.46 1.83 19.87
CA LYS A 11 -6.67 1.45 19.12
C LYS A 11 -6.49 1.80 17.65
N ILE A 12 -5.99 3.00 17.36
CA ILE A 12 -5.79 3.53 16.00
C ILE A 12 -4.59 2.87 15.29
N CYS A 13 -3.52 2.54 16.01
CA CYS A 13 -2.31 1.97 15.42
C CYS A 13 -2.56 0.74 14.53
N VAL A 14 -2.05 0.69 13.30
CA VAL A 14 -2.20 -0.47 12.39
C VAL A 14 -0.98 -1.39 12.34
N GLY A 15 0.03 -1.14 13.17
CA GLY A 15 1.24 -1.97 13.21
C GLY A 15 2.19 -1.79 12.03
N ASN A 16 2.11 -0.65 11.33
CA ASN A 16 2.97 -0.36 10.17
C ASN A 16 4.49 -0.34 10.53
N GLY A 17 4.84 0.03 11.77
CA GLY A 17 6.20 -0.14 12.31
C GLY A 17 7.20 0.99 12.04
N VAL A 18 6.86 1.98 11.21
CA VAL A 18 7.75 3.13 10.91
C VAL A 18 8.24 3.87 12.16
N CYS A 19 7.40 4.03 13.18
CA CYS A 19 7.80 4.69 14.43
C CYS A 19 8.92 3.95 15.17
N ALA A 20 8.89 2.61 15.19
CA ALA A 20 9.93 1.80 15.80
C ALA A 20 11.22 1.80 14.97
N ALA A 21 11.14 1.96 13.65
CA ALA A 21 12.31 2.09 12.79
C ALA A 21 13.02 3.45 12.96
N ILE A 22 12.26 4.54 13.07
CA ILE A 22 12.80 5.91 13.20
C ILE A 22 13.27 6.20 14.64
N ALA A 23 12.50 5.78 15.63
CA ALA A 23 12.71 6.12 17.04
C ALA A 23 12.66 4.86 17.93
N PRO A 24 13.57 3.89 17.73
CA PRO A 24 13.56 2.59 18.44
C PRO A 24 13.74 2.70 19.96
N GLN A 25 14.30 3.80 20.46
CA GLN A 25 14.43 4.07 21.89
C GLN A 25 13.10 4.41 22.56
N TYR A 26 12.13 4.87 21.77
CA TYR A 26 10.82 5.34 22.25
C TYR A 26 9.69 4.41 21.82
N PHE A 27 9.86 3.68 20.72
CA PHE A 27 8.84 2.80 20.17
C PHE A 27 9.37 1.40 19.89
N GLU A 28 8.53 0.42 20.17
CA GLU A 28 8.77 -0.99 19.88
C GLU A 28 7.59 -1.55 19.07
N LEU A 29 7.86 -2.35 18.04
CA LEU A 29 6.80 -3.06 17.31
C LEU A 29 6.56 -4.44 17.95
N LEU A 30 5.39 -4.62 18.56
CA LEU A 30 4.98 -5.87 19.19
C LEU A 30 3.86 -6.53 18.40
N GLY A 31 4.24 -7.50 17.56
CA GLY A 31 3.31 -8.20 16.68
C GLY A 31 2.62 -7.22 15.71
N LYS A 32 1.31 -7.01 15.88
CA LYS A 32 0.49 -6.14 15.00
C LYS A 32 0.31 -4.71 15.51
N LYS A 33 0.98 -4.30 16.59
CA LYS A 33 0.82 -2.96 17.18
C LYS A 33 2.17 -2.42 17.66
N ALA A 34 2.37 -1.11 17.54
CA ALA A 34 3.48 -0.44 18.22
C ALA A 34 3.18 -0.25 19.70
N LYS A 35 4.22 -0.01 20.49
CA LYS A 35 4.17 0.34 21.92
C LYS A 35 5.08 1.54 22.14
N LEU A 36 4.56 2.55 22.85
CA LEU A 36 5.36 3.67 23.37
C LEU A 36 6.00 3.25 24.69
N LEU A 37 7.33 3.24 24.73
CA LEU A 37 8.14 2.81 25.87
C LEU A 37 8.12 3.85 27.00
N ASN A 38 8.32 3.40 28.24
CA ASN A 38 8.37 4.25 29.44
C ASN A 38 7.17 5.21 29.60
N SER A 39 6.02 4.81 29.07
CA SER A 39 4.82 5.65 28.99
C SER A 39 3.90 5.51 30.20
N LYS A 40 3.15 6.56 30.47
CA LYS A 40 2.07 6.62 31.46
C LYS A 40 0.73 6.51 30.73
N GLN A 41 -0.27 5.88 31.35
CA GLN A 41 -1.64 5.86 30.79
C GLN A 41 -2.25 7.27 30.84
N LEU A 42 -2.99 7.66 29.80
CA LEU A 42 -3.66 8.97 29.77
C LEU A 42 -4.79 9.06 30.80
N SER A 43 -5.51 7.96 31.07
CA SER A 43 -6.52 7.89 32.13
C SER A 43 -6.72 6.46 32.62
N GLN A 44 -7.25 6.29 33.84
CA GLN A 44 -7.59 4.98 34.40
C GLN A 44 -8.72 4.27 33.62
N SER A 45 -9.57 5.04 32.95
CA SER A 45 -10.69 4.53 32.14
C SER A 45 -10.30 4.21 30.69
N ASN A 46 -9.26 4.85 30.12
CA ASN A 46 -8.81 4.64 28.75
C ASN A 46 -7.45 3.93 28.70
N LYS A 47 -7.47 2.60 28.78
CA LYS A 47 -6.27 1.74 28.73
C LYS A 47 -5.55 1.73 27.37
N ASN A 48 -6.12 2.35 26.33
CA ASN A 48 -5.58 2.30 24.96
C ASN A 48 -4.68 3.48 24.62
N SER A 49 -4.71 4.55 25.41
CA SER A 49 -3.93 5.76 25.14
C SER A 49 -2.86 5.95 26.21
N CYS A 50 -1.62 6.18 25.80
CA CYS A 50 -0.49 6.39 26.69
C CYS A 50 0.38 7.57 26.23
N PHE A 51 1.20 8.12 27.12
CA PHE A 51 2.07 9.23 26.77
C PHE A 51 3.41 9.19 27.50
N ILE A 52 4.40 9.86 26.91
CA ILE A 52 5.62 10.30 27.58
C ILE A 52 5.65 11.83 27.55
N GLU A 53 6.24 12.44 28.57
CA GLU A 53 6.44 13.88 28.64
C GLU A 53 7.78 14.16 29.30
N GLY A 54 8.58 15.05 28.71
CA GLY A 54 9.89 15.40 29.25
C GLY A 54 10.64 16.41 28.39
N HIS A 55 11.75 16.91 28.92
CA HIS A 55 12.72 17.65 28.13
C HIS A 55 13.51 16.67 27.28
N CYS A 56 13.63 16.97 25.99
CA CYS A 56 14.46 16.23 25.07
C CYS A 56 15.49 17.15 24.41
N ASP A 57 16.62 16.57 24.01
CA ASP A 57 17.53 17.23 23.09
C ASP A 57 16.92 17.32 21.68
N GLU A 58 17.61 18.04 20.80
CA GLU A 58 17.15 18.29 19.44
C GLU A 58 17.02 17.01 18.60
N ASN A 59 17.91 16.03 18.82
CA ASN A 59 17.91 14.78 18.06
C ASN A 59 16.71 13.90 18.47
N ALA A 60 16.47 13.74 19.77
CA ALA A 60 15.31 13.05 20.30
C ALA A 60 13.99 13.72 19.87
N ALA A 61 13.92 15.05 19.90
CA ALA A 61 12.77 15.79 19.40
C ALA A 61 12.50 15.48 17.92
N LYS A 62 13.54 15.54 17.08
CA LYS A 62 13.46 15.24 15.65
C LYS A 62 12.96 13.81 15.40
N GLN A 63 13.54 12.82 16.07
CA GLN A 63 13.13 11.42 15.95
C GLN A 63 11.66 11.20 16.33
N LEU A 64 11.20 11.79 17.44
CA LEU A 64 9.81 11.67 17.88
C LEU A 64 8.83 12.31 16.90
N ILE A 65 9.17 13.49 16.35
CA ILE A 65 8.36 14.19 15.35
C ILE A 65 8.31 13.40 14.04
N GLU A 66 9.45 12.90 13.56
CA GLU A 66 9.53 12.11 12.33
C GLU A 66 8.79 10.76 12.47
N ALA A 67 8.94 10.08 13.61
CA ALA A 67 8.18 8.88 13.93
C ALA A 67 6.66 9.13 13.92
N ALA A 68 6.23 10.27 14.45
CA ALA A 68 4.81 10.65 14.44
C ALA A 68 4.31 10.96 13.03
N ARG A 69 5.05 11.75 12.24
CA ARG A 69 4.73 12.06 10.83
C ARG A 69 4.72 10.83 9.93
N GLY A 70 5.57 9.84 10.24
CA GLY A 70 5.61 8.57 9.52
C GLY A 70 4.45 7.63 9.85
N CYS A 71 3.60 7.95 10.82
CA CYS A 71 2.45 7.12 11.17
C CYS A 71 1.31 7.32 10.14
N PRO A 72 0.93 6.30 9.34
CA PRO A 72 -0.05 6.48 8.27
C PRO A 72 -1.49 6.70 8.76
N VAL A 73 -1.72 6.53 10.06
CA VAL A 73 -3.05 6.60 10.69
C VAL A 73 -3.10 7.61 11.83
N ASN A 74 -2.08 8.48 11.94
CA ASN A 74 -1.99 9.53 12.97
C ASN A 74 -2.16 9.00 14.40
N ALA A 75 -1.69 7.79 14.70
CA ALA A 75 -1.79 7.19 16.04
C ALA A 75 -0.85 7.84 17.07
N ILE A 76 0.04 8.75 16.65
CA ILE A 76 1.02 9.43 17.49
C ILE A 76 0.77 10.94 17.38
N ARG A 77 0.59 11.59 18.54
CA ARG A 77 0.47 13.05 18.67
C ARG A 77 1.72 13.59 19.34
N VAL A 78 2.25 14.72 18.86
CA VAL A 78 3.40 15.40 19.48
C VAL A 78 2.98 16.82 19.81
N ILE A 79 3.12 17.18 21.08
CA ILE A 79 2.71 18.48 21.62
C ILE A 79 3.95 19.18 22.19
N ASP A 80 4.18 20.42 21.75
CA ASP A 80 5.09 21.34 22.41
C ASP A 80 4.43 21.83 23.70
N LYS A 81 5.00 21.52 24.86
CA LYS A 81 4.44 21.89 26.16
C LYS A 81 4.76 23.32 26.58
N GLU A 82 5.76 23.96 25.98
CA GLU A 82 6.11 25.36 26.24
C GLU A 82 5.14 26.28 25.49
N GLN A 83 4.85 25.95 24.23
CA GLN A 83 3.92 26.71 23.39
C GLN A 83 2.47 26.22 23.49
N ASN A 84 2.25 25.08 24.15
CA ASN A 84 0.99 24.37 24.25
C ASN A 84 0.32 24.14 22.87
N LYS A 85 1.12 23.71 21.88
CA LYS A 85 0.74 23.57 20.47
C LYS A 85 1.06 22.17 19.95
N ASP A 86 0.16 21.63 19.13
CA ASP A 86 0.41 20.38 18.40
C ASP A 86 1.45 20.60 17.30
N ILE A 87 2.57 19.87 17.37
CA ILE A 87 3.57 19.77 16.30
C ILE A 87 3.11 18.72 15.27
N VAL A 88 2.53 17.62 15.76
CA VAL A 88 1.90 16.58 14.94
C VAL A 88 0.57 16.20 15.59
N SER A 89 -0.52 16.34 14.84
CA SER A 89 -1.87 16.05 15.31
C SER A 89 -2.22 14.57 15.13
N ASN A 90 -3.02 14.02 16.05
CA ASN A 90 -3.64 12.71 15.88
C ASN A 90 -5.00 12.76 15.15
N LYS A 91 -5.39 13.94 14.67
CA LYS A 91 -6.61 14.14 13.88
C LYS A 91 -6.24 14.19 12.40
N VAL A 92 -7.08 13.56 11.57
CA VAL A 92 -7.04 13.76 10.12
C VAL A 92 -7.87 15.01 9.82
N ASP A 93 -7.28 15.96 9.10
CA ASP A 93 -7.99 17.16 8.68
C ASP A 93 -8.84 16.85 7.44
N GLY A 94 -10.16 16.89 7.60
CA GLY A 94 -11.14 16.71 6.53
C GLY A 94 -11.68 18.02 5.96
N SER A 95 -11.17 19.17 6.36
CA SER A 95 -11.78 20.48 6.06
C SER A 95 -11.65 20.94 4.59
N ASN A 96 -10.91 20.21 3.75
CA ASN A 96 -10.75 20.49 2.32
C ASN A 96 -10.63 19.21 1.48
N ILE A 97 -11.54 18.26 1.68
CA ILE A 97 -11.56 17.02 0.90
C ILE A 97 -12.19 17.24 -0.48
N LYS A 98 -11.50 16.77 -1.53
CA LYS A 98 -12.10 16.60 -2.85
C LYS A 98 -12.71 15.21 -2.91
N GLU A 99 -14.03 15.13 -2.84
CA GLU A 99 -14.77 13.89 -3.07
C GLU A 99 -15.18 13.77 -4.54
N ILE A 100 -14.96 12.60 -5.12
CA ILE A 100 -15.42 12.24 -6.46
C ILE A 100 -16.08 10.86 -6.39
N PHE A 101 -17.16 10.67 -7.12
CA PHE A 101 -17.75 9.34 -7.32
C PHE A 101 -17.04 8.68 -8.50
N ALA A 102 -16.63 7.43 -8.31
CA ALA A 102 -15.99 6.65 -9.36
C ALA A 102 -17.08 6.02 -10.24
N GLU A 103 -17.13 6.43 -11.49
CA GLU A 103 -17.98 5.86 -12.54
C GLU A 103 -17.08 5.54 -13.74
N TYR A 104 -17.37 4.44 -14.44
CA TYR A 104 -16.72 4.10 -15.70
C TYR A 104 -17.78 3.64 -16.70
N ASP A 105 -17.81 4.23 -17.88
CA ASP A 105 -18.74 3.88 -18.95
C ASP A 105 -17.96 3.35 -20.16
N ASP A 106 -17.95 2.03 -20.33
CA ASP A 106 -17.24 1.35 -21.43
C ASP A 106 -17.57 1.96 -22.81
N LEU A 107 -18.82 2.37 -23.06
CA LEU A 107 -19.22 2.89 -24.38
C LEU A 107 -18.65 4.29 -24.63
N LYS A 108 -18.34 5.05 -23.59
CA LYS A 108 -17.87 6.44 -23.70
C LYS A 108 -16.38 6.59 -23.47
N GLU A 109 -15.80 5.77 -22.60
CA GLU A 109 -14.46 5.97 -22.06
C GLU A 109 -13.47 4.88 -22.49
N PHE A 110 -13.96 3.80 -23.12
CA PHE A 110 -13.08 2.82 -23.74
C PHE A 110 -12.34 3.44 -24.91
N VAL A 111 -11.01 3.35 -24.87
CA VAL A 111 -10.15 3.81 -25.96
C VAL A 111 -9.15 2.71 -26.26
N ILE A 112 -9.12 2.30 -27.53
CA ILE A 112 -8.15 1.33 -28.02
C ILE A 112 -6.74 1.89 -27.84
N ASP A 113 -5.85 1.09 -27.27
CA ASP A 113 -4.43 1.43 -27.21
C ASP A 113 -3.77 1.10 -28.55
N ASN A 114 -3.39 2.12 -29.29
CA ASN A 114 -2.70 1.97 -30.57
C ASN A 114 -1.32 1.29 -30.43
N ALA A 115 -0.76 1.19 -29.22
CA ALA A 115 0.48 0.47 -29.00
C ALA A 115 0.34 -1.05 -29.21
N GLY A 116 -0.84 -1.61 -28.90
CA GLY A 116 -1.06 -3.06 -28.94
C GLY A 116 -1.92 -3.60 -27.80
N TYR A 117 -1.91 -4.92 -27.64
CA TYR A 117 -2.69 -5.65 -26.63
C TYR A 117 -1.88 -6.78 -26.00
N PHE A 118 -2.33 -7.22 -24.82
CA PHE A 118 -1.74 -8.35 -24.10
C PHE A 118 -2.53 -9.64 -24.32
N LEU A 119 -1.80 -10.75 -24.43
CA LEU A 119 -2.34 -12.10 -24.36
C LEU A 119 -1.73 -12.80 -23.15
N ILE A 120 -2.57 -13.36 -22.30
CA ILE A 120 -2.16 -14.03 -21.07
C ILE A 120 -2.56 -15.50 -21.11
N ARG A 121 -1.61 -16.37 -20.77
CA ARG A 121 -1.82 -17.81 -20.68
C ARG A 121 -1.22 -18.36 -19.38
N LEU A 122 -1.87 -19.40 -18.86
CA LEU A 122 -1.38 -20.16 -17.72
C LEU A 122 -0.67 -21.45 -18.17
N ASP A 123 0.63 -21.54 -17.89
CA ASP A 123 1.37 -22.79 -17.95
C ASP A 123 1.26 -23.51 -16.60
N ARG A 124 0.22 -24.34 -16.48
CA ARG A 124 -0.08 -25.08 -15.24
C ARG A 124 0.99 -26.12 -14.91
N LYS A 125 1.67 -26.68 -15.92
CA LYS A 125 2.71 -27.69 -15.73
C LYS A 125 3.91 -27.11 -14.99
N ASN A 126 4.38 -25.94 -15.42
CA ASN A 126 5.53 -25.29 -14.79
C ASN A 126 5.16 -24.23 -13.74
N GLN A 127 3.85 -24.05 -13.49
CA GLN A 127 3.31 -23.05 -12.56
C GLN A 127 3.75 -21.63 -12.92
N ASN A 128 3.68 -21.30 -14.21
CA ASN A 128 4.03 -19.99 -14.74
C ASN A 128 2.81 -19.28 -15.36
N ILE A 129 2.87 -17.95 -15.34
CA ILE A 129 2.02 -17.06 -16.13
C ILE A 129 2.88 -16.58 -17.30
N GLU A 130 2.37 -16.73 -18.52
CA GLU A 130 2.99 -16.26 -19.74
C GLU A 130 2.21 -15.08 -20.28
N VAL A 131 2.90 -13.99 -20.60
CA VAL A 131 2.33 -12.80 -21.20
C VAL A 131 3.03 -12.53 -22.53
N ALA A 132 2.26 -12.32 -23.57
CA ALA A 132 2.74 -11.80 -24.84
C ALA A 132 2.14 -10.41 -25.07
N PHE A 133 2.93 -9.49 -25.61
CA PHE A 133 2.44 -8.21 -26.11
C PHE A 133 2.49 -8.21 -27.64
N CYS A 134 1.33 -7.98 -28.24
CA CYS A 134 1.13 -7.90 -29.67
C CYS A 134 0.95 -6.46 -30.10
N ASN A 135 1.67 -6.01 -31.12
CA ASN A 135 1.40 -4.68 -31.71
C ASN A 135 0.10 -4.69 -32.55
N GLU A 136 -0.31 -3.52 -33.05
CA GLU A 136 -1.49 -3.32 -33.92
C GLU A 136 -1.54 -4.23 -35.16
N LYS A 137 -0.39 -4.80 -35.59
CA LYS A 137 -0.27 -5.70 -36.74
C LYS A 137 -0.35 -7.18 -36.34
N ASN A 138 -0.81 -7.48 -35.13
CA ASN A 138 -0.88 -8.82 -34.54
C ASN A 138 0.48 -9.54 -34.49
N LYS A 139 1.58 -8.79 -34.36
CA LYS A 139 2.91 -9.37 -34.18
C LYS A 139 3.28 -9.35 -32.71
N ILE A 140 3.65 -10.52 -32.17
CA ILE A 140 4.23 -10.62 -30.82
C ILE A 140 5.61 -9.93 -30.87
N ILE A 141 5.76 -8.84 -30.12
CA ILE A 141 7.03 -8.10 -30.02
C ILE A 141 7.73 -8.30 -28.68
N LEU A 142 7.00 -8.80 -27.67
CA LEU A 142 7.54 -9.11 -26.35
C LEU A 142 6.83 -10.33 -25.78
N LYS A 143 7.60 -11.24 -25.15
CA LYS A 143 7.07 -12.32 -24.34
C LYS A 143 7.77 -12.30 -22.98
N VAL A 144 6.98 -12.34 -21.90
CA VAL A 144 7.46 -12.40 -20.52
C VAL A 144 6.84 -13.59 -19.83
N THR A 145 7.63 -14.30 -19.02
CA THR A 145 7.15 -15.45 -18.23
C THR A 145 7.58 -15.27 -16.80
N GLY A 146 6.66 -15.49 -15.86
CA GLY A 146 6.94 -15.33 -14.44
C GLY A 146 5.96 -16.09 -13.56
N LYS A 147 6.28 -16.15 -12.26
CA LYS A 147 5.44 -16.84 -11.26
C LYS A 147 4.56 -15.90 -10.46
N LYS A 148 4.90 -14.61 -10.38
CA LYS A 148 4.17 -13.60 -9.62
C LYS A 148 3.81 -12.41 -10.52
N PRO A 149 2.64 -11.77 -10.31
CA PRO A 149 2.23 -10.58 -11.05
C PRO A 149 3.29 -9.47 -11.03
N VAL A 150 3.83 -9.17 -9.84
CA VAL A 150 4.85 -8.12 -9.64
C VAL A 150 6.10 -8.33 -10.47
N ASP A 151 6.57 -9.57 -10.60
CA ASP A 151 7.76 -9.87 -11.40
C ASP A 151 7.51 -9.56 -12.88
N ILE A 152 6.29 -9.87 -13.36
CA ILE A 152 5.92 -9.73 -14.77
C ILE A 152 5.65 -8.28 -15.13
N TYR A 153 4.76 -7.57 -14.41
CA TYR A 153 4.48 -6.17 -14.76
C TYR A 153 5.70 -5.28 -14.52
N HIS A 154 6.55 -5.57 -13.53
CA HIS A 154 7.78 -4.80 -13.33
C HIS A 154 8.77 -5.06 -14.47
N ALA A 155 8.88 -6.29 -14.97
CA ALA A 155 9.69 -6.57 -16.15
C ALA A 155 9.18 -5.78 -17.38
N ILE A 156 7.87 -5.80 -17.65
CA ILE A 156 7.28 -5.11 -18.80
C ILE A 156 7.39 -3.58 -18.68
N LEU A 157 6.98 -3.01 -17.54
CA LEU A 157 6.84 -1.56 -17.38
C LEU A 157 8.14 -0.87 -16.98
N SER A 158 8.99 -1.51 -16.16
CA SER A 158 10.17 -0.86 -15.59
C SER A 158 11.47 -1.28 -16.26
N LYS A 159 11.60 -2.55 -16.69
CA LYS A 159 12.82 -3.04 -17.34
C LYS A 159 12.77 -2.84 -18.86
N GLU A 160 11.76 -3.40 -19.50
CA GLU A 160 11.54 -3.26 -20.95
C GLU A 160 10.99 -1.88 -21.32
N LYS A 161 10.34 -1.19 -20.37
CA LYS A 161 9.77 0.17 -20.53
C LYS A 161 8.82 0.24 -21.73
N LEU A 162 7.97 -0.77 -21.85
CA LEU A 162 6.99 -0.84 -22.92
C LEU A 162 6.04 0.37 -22.84
N ASN A 163 5.98 1.15 -23.92
CA ASN A 163 5.20 2.38 -23.99
C ASN A 163 3.72 2.08 -24.22
N ILE A 164 2.98 1.87 -23.13
CA ILE A 164 1.53 1.63 -23.12
C ILE A 164 0.84 2.69 -22.26
N ARG A 165 -0.48 2.80 -22.41
CA ARG A 165 -1.28 3.70 -21.57
C ARG A 165 -1.32 3.26 -20.10
N MET A 166 -1.56 4.22 -19.20
CA MET A 166 -1.65 3.95 -17.75
C MET A 166 -2.81 3.01 -17.40
N GLU A 167 -3.95 3.16 -18.09
CA GLU A 167 -5.13 2.31 -17.94
C GLU A 167 -4.83 0.88 -18.38
N HIS A 168 -4.03 0.71 -19.44
CA HIS A 168 -3.56 -0.60 -19.88
C HIS A 168 -2.54 -1.23 -18.93
N ALA A 169 -1.69 -0.43 -18.30
CA ALA A 169 -0.81 -0.90 -17.22
C ALA A 169 -1.62 -1.37 -16.00
N ALA A 170 -2.70 -0.66 -15.64
CA ALA A 170 -3.62 -1.06 -14.57
C ALA A 170 -4.39 -2.34 -14.93
N TYR A 171 -4.91 -2.44 -16.16
CA TYR A 171 -5.53 -3.64 -16.72
C TYR A 171 -4.61 -4.85 -16.65
N LEU A 172 -3.36 -4.70 -17.11
CA LEU A 172 -2.35 -5.76 -17.05
C LEU A 172 -2.14 -6.25 -15.62
N GLY A 173 -2.03 -5.32 -14.65
CA GLY A 173 -1.93 -5.67 -13.23
C GLY A 173 -3.13 -6.48 -12.73
N ARG A 174 -4.36 -6.06 -13.09
CA ARG A 174 -5.62 -6.75 -12.73
C ARG A 174 -5.66 -8.17 -13.31
N GLU A 175 -5.43 -8.33 -14.60
CA GLU A 175 -5.47 -9.63 -15.26
C GLU A 175 -4.36 -10.56 -14.78
N LEU A 176 -3.15 -10.04 -14.54
CA LEU A 176 -2.06 -10.82 -13.95
C LEU A 176 -2.40 -11.35 -12.55
N GLN A 177 -3.04 -10.52 -11.71
CA GLN A 177 -3.47 -10.95 -10.39
C GLN A 177 -4.58 -12.02 -10.48
N LYS A 178 -5.54 -11.87 -11.41
CA LYS A 178 -6.57 -12.87 -11.69
C LYS A 178 -5.95 -14.20 -12.14
N ALA A 179 -5.05 -14.14 -13.11
CA ALA A 179 -4.29 -15.28 -13.63
C ALA A 179 -3.50 -15.99 -12.52
N TYR A 180 -2.84 -15.23 -11.63
CA TYR A 180 -2.12 -15.78 -10.49
C TYR A 180 -3.03 -16.52 -9.51
N ILE A 181 -4.18 -15.94 -9.15
CA ILE A 181 -5.15 -16.58 -8.26
C ILE A 181 -5.70 -17.86 -8.91
N ALA A 182 -6.05 -17.80 -10.19
CA ALA A 182 -6.57 -18.95 -10.92
C ALA A 182 -5.56 -20.11 -11.00
N LEU A 183 -4.29 -19.79 -11.28
CA LEU A 183 -3.21 -20.76 -11.29
C LEU A 183 -3.00 -21.42 -9.92
N LYS A 184 -2.98 -20.63 -8.85
CA LYS A 184 -2.75 -21.13 -7.48
C LYS A 184 -3.88 -22.00 -6.94
N ASN A 185 -5.10 -21.75 -7.39
CA ASN A 185 -6.29 -22.46 -6.89
C ASN A 185 -6.84 -23.49 -7.88
N ASN A 186 -6.13 -23.76 -8.98
CA ASN A 186 -6.57 -24.62 -10.06
C ASN A 186 -7.96 -24.24 -10.60
N LEU A 187 -8.23 -22.93 -10.70
CA LEU A 187 -9.46 -22.38 -11.29
C LEU A 187 -9.26 -22.16 -12.78
N GLU A 188 -10.35 -22.16 -13.53
CA GLU A 188 -10.34 -21.71 -14.92
C GLU A 188 -9.97 -20.22 -14.98
N TYR A 189 -9.19 -19.86 -15.99
CA TYR A 189 -8.83 -18.48 -16.28
C TYR A 189 -9.27 -18.18 -17.71
N ILE A 190 -10.12 -17.17 -17.86
CA ILE A 190 -10.49 -16.59 -19.13
C ILE A 190 -10.15 -15.11 -19.03
N GLN A 191 -9.40 -14.59 -20.00
CA GLN A 191 -9.05 -13.18 -20.05
C GLN A 191 -10.33 -12.36 -20.29
N ASP A 192 -10.40 -11.17 -19.69
CA ASP A 192 -11.56 -10.25 -19.75
C ASP A 192 -12.87 -10.72 -19.08
N ASP A 193 -13.01 -12.01 -18.78
CA ASP A 193 -14.12 -12.54 -17.99
C ASP A 193 -13.87 -12.45 -16.47
N GLU A 194 -14.95 -12.41 -15.70
CA GLU A 194 -14.87 -12.50 -14.24
C GLU A 194 -14.34 -13.87 -13.78
N LEU A 195 -13.61 -13.88 -12.66
CA LEU A 195 -13.08 -15.11 -12.11
C LEU A 195 -14.20 -15.91 -11.43
N ASP A 196 -14.57 -17.04 -12.01
CA ASP A 196 -15.46 -18.00 -11.35
C ASP A 196 -14.69 -18.85 -10.32
N ILE A 197 -14.90 -18.57 -9.04
CA ILE A 197 -14.26 -19.29 -7.93
C ILE A 197 -14.73 -20.75 -7.78
N ASN A 198 -15.83 -21.13 -8.43
CA ASN A 198 -16.37 -22.49 -8.39
C ASN A 198 -15.92 -23.33 -9.57
N LYS A 199 -15.47 -22.70 -10.67
CA LYS A 199 -15.07 -23.41 -11.89
C LYS A 199 -13.60 -23.84 -11.82
N LYS A 200 -13.37 -25.10 -11.44
CA LYS A 200 -12.05 -25.74 -11.45
C LYS A 200 -11.66 -26.15 -12.87
N THR A 201 -10.37 -26.16 -13.15
CA THR A 201 -9.86 -26.87 -14.33
C THR A 201 -9.85 -28.37 -14.03
N GLY A 202 -10.54 -29.14 -14.89
CA GLY A 202 -10.52 -30.60 -14.86
C GLY A 202 -9.17 -31.20 -15.19
#